data_AF-A0A1B7N2Z6-F1
#
_entry.id   AF-A0A1B7N2Z6-F1
#
_cell.length_a   1.000
_cell.length_b   1.000
_cell.length_c   1.000
_cell.angle_alpha   90.00
_cell.angle_beta   90.00
_cell.angle_gamma   90.00
#
_symmetry.space_group_name_H-M   'P 1'
#
loop_
_entity.id
_entity.type
_entity.pdbx_description
1 polymer ?
#
loop_
_entity_poly.entity_id
_entity_poly.type
_entity_poly.pdbx_seq_one_letter_code
_entity_poly.pdbx_strand_id
1 'polypeptide(L)'
;MQWSQVLPLWHASYNWAMCHNEEKYPNPSEFDPDRFLNPNGTLTDDTVSVVWGFGRRICPGRYLGEASLWSAMACLLAVFKFSKTKDETGRENEINPQWKAGITMRLQPFPCSITPRNGEMDIAALQDLIRVSV
;
A
#
# COMPACT_ATOMS: atom_id res chain seq x y z
N MET A 1 8.50 15.77 3.07
CA MET A 1 7.98 14.72 3.98
C MET A 1 8.71 14.87 5.31
N GLN A 2 8.12 15.53 6.31
CA GLN A 2 8.81 15.86 7.55
C GLN A 2 8.40 14.87 8.65
N TRP A 3 9.16 13.79 8.80
CA TRP A 3 8.95 12.72 9.78
C TRP A 3 9.13 13.17 11.25
N SER A 4 9.40 14.45 11.50
CA SER A 4 9.72 14.98 12.82
C SER A 4 8.53 14.98 13.80
N GLN A 5 7.29 14.85 13.31
CA GLN A 5 6.09 14.87 14.16
C GLN A 5 5.75 13.50 14.79
N VAL A 6 6.47 12.43 14.42
CA VAL A 6 6.22 11.06 14.93
C VAL A 6 7.29 10.60 15.94
N LEU A 7 8.27 11.44 16.25
CA LEU A 7 9.51 11.05 16.94
C LEU A 7 9.43 10.51 18.39
N PRO A 8 8.46 10.76 19.29
CA PRO A 8 8.67 10.38 20.68
C PRO A 8 8.33 8.91 21.05
N LEU A 9 7.75 8.11 20.13
CA LEU A 9 7.35 6.71 20.41
C LEU A 9 7.98 5.68 19.46
N TRP A 10 8.83 6.13 18.52
CA TRP A 10 9.26 5.34 17.35
C TRP A 10 10.69 4.81 17.41
N HIS A 11 11.36 4.95 18.54
CA HIS A 11 12.62 4.24 18.75
C HIS A 11 12.32 2.74 18.92
N ALA A 12 12.47 2.03 17.80
CA ALA A 12 12.71 0.58 17.68
C ALA A 12 11.49 -0.38 17.64
N SER A 13 10.64 -0.29 16.62
CA SER A 13 10.11 -1.55 16.08
C SER A 13 11.19 -2.19 15.20
N TYR A 14 11.63 -3.40 15.56
CA TYR A 14 12.69 -4.12 14.85
C TYR A 14 12.38 -4.28 13.35
N ASN A 15 11.09 -4.49 13.02
CA ASN A 15 10.61 -4.57 11.64
C ASN A 15 10.82 -3.26 10.86
N TRP A 16 10.52 -2.10 11.45
CA TRP A 16 10.75 -0.82 10.76
C TRP A 16 12.24 -0.61 10.47
N ALA A 17 13.10 -0.89 11.46
CA ALA A 17 14.54 -0.76 11.30
C ALA A 17 15.11 -1.66 10.18
N MET A 18 14.65 -2.92 10.08
CA MET A 18 15.06 -3.80 8.97
C MET A 18 14.53 -3.34 7.62
N CYS A 19 13.29 -2.87 7.55
CA CYS A 19 12.73 -2.33 6.31
C CYS A 19 13.34 -0.98 5.91
N HIS A 20 14.02 -0.28 6.83
CA HIS A 20 14.71 0.99 6.59
C HIS A 20 16.25 0.86 6.63
N ASN A 21 16.79 -0.36 6.52
CA ASN A 21 18.22 -0.55 6.37
C ASN A 21 18.64 -0.12 4.96
N GLU A 22 19.37 1.01 4.85
CA GLU A 22 19.86 1.56 3.58
C GLU A 22 20.81 0.63 2.82
N GLU A 23 21.50 -0.28 3.51
CA GLU A 23 22.37 -1.28 2.85
C GLU A 23 21.55 -2.29 2.03
N LYS A 24 20.36 -2.65 2.52
CA LYS A 24 19.44 -3.57 1.83
C LYS A 24 18.48 -2.82 0.90
N TYR A 25 17.96 -1.69 1.37
CA TYR A 25 16.96 -0.88 0.69
C TYR A 25 17.47 0.55 0.51
N PRO A 26 18.20 0.84 -0.58
CA PRO A 26 18.63 2.20 -0.88
C PRO A 26 17.44 3.16 -0.96
N ASN A 27 17.55 4.35 -0.38
CA ASN A 27 16.47 5.33 -0.23
C ASN A 27 15.17 4.71 0.35
N PRO A 28 15.22 4.11 1.55
CA PRO A 28 14.11 3.30 2.07
C PRO A 28 12.84 4.11 2.41
N SER A 29 12.96 5.43 2.50
CA SER A 29 11.83 6.33 2.70
C SER A 29 11.06 6.65 1.41
N GLU A 30 11.59 6.29 0.25
CA GLU A 30 10.96 6.51 -1.05
C GLU A 30 10.12 5.29 -1.45
N PHE A 31 8.90 5.53 -1.92
CA PHE A 31 8.07 4.48 -2.49
C PHE A 31 8.56 4.16 -3.90
N ASP A 32 9.35 3.10 -4.01
CA ASP A 32 9.91 2.61 -5.27
C ASP A 32 9.64 1.10 -5.40
N PRO A 33 8.66 0.70 -6.24
CA PRO A 33 8.38 -0.71 -6.53
C PRO A 33 9.51 -1.41 -7.30
N ASP A 34 10.31 -0.68 -8.07
CA ASP A 34 11.29 -1.27 -9.00
C ASP A 34 12.43 -1.95 -8.25
N ARG A 35 12.67 -1.60 -6.98
CA ARG A 35 13.66 -2.27 -6.12
C ARG A 35 13.42 -3.78 -5.93
N PHE A 36 12.20 -4.25 -6.21
CA PHE A 36 11.86 -5.67 -6.10
C PHE A 36 11.93 -6.40 -7.46
N LEU A 37 12.38 -5.71 -8.52
CA LEU A 37 12.51 -6.24 -9.87
C LEU A 37 13.99 -6.31 -10.30
N ASN A 38 14.35 -7.40 -10.96
CA ASN A 38 15.60 -7.52 -11.71
C ASN A 38 15.52 -6.69 -13.01
N PRO A 39 16.66 -6.36 -13.65
CA PRO A 39 16.67 -5.61 -14.92
C PRO A 39 15.88 -6.26 -16.07
N ASN A 40 15.63 -7.57 -16.00
CA ASN A 40 14.82 -8.31 -16.97
C ASN A 40 13.31 -8.33 -16.63
N GLY A 41 12.87 -7.61 -15.61
CA GLY A 41 11.47 -7.51 -15.17
C GLY A 41 10.98 -8.69 -14.32
N THR A 42 11.86 -9.63 -13.93
CA THR A 42 11.51 -10.71 -13.00
C THR A 42 11.63 -10.25 -11.55
N LEU A 43 10.94 -10.91 -10.62
CA LEU A 43 11.08 -10.62 -9.20
C LEU A 43 12.48 -10.97 -8.69
N THR A 44 13.00 -10.15 -7.77
CA THR A 44 14.17 -10.47 -6.96
C THR A 44 13.90 -11.64 -6.01
N ASP A 45 14.92 -12.09 -5.28
CA ASP A 45 14.80 -13.11 -4.23
C ASP A 45 14.26 -12.54 -2.90
N ASP A 46 14.03 -11.23 -2.80
CA ASP A 46 13.51 -10.61 -1.59
C ASP A 46 12.01 -10.88 -1.42
N THR A 47 11.71 -11.80 -0.50
CA THR A 47 10.33 -12.17 -0.14
C THR A 47 9.68 -11.21 0.84
N VAL A 48 10.43 -10.21 1.36
CA VAL A 48 9.94 -9.22 2.34
C VAL A 48 9.34 -9.87 3.61
N SER A 49 9.69 -11.13 3.90
CA SER A 49 9.08 -11.96 4.96
C SER A 49 9.14 -11.35 6.37
N VAL A 50 10.06 -10.41 6.62
CA VAL A 50 10.18 -9.63 7.86
C VAL A 50 8.88 -8.99 8.32
N VAL A 51 8.00 -8.59 7.39
CA VAL A 51 6.71 -7.95 7.74
C VAL A 51 5.77 -8.88 8.51
N TRP A 52 6.00 -10.20 8.40
CA TRP A 52 5.23 -11.23 9.10
C TRP A 52 5.86 -11.68 10.42
N GLY A 53 7.04 -11.16 10.79
CA GLY A 53 7.79 -11.57 11.98
C GLY A 53 8.62 -12.84 11.75
N PHE A 54 9.05 -13.50 12.84
CA PHE A 54 10.10 -14.53 12.78
C PHE A 54 9.84 -15.74 13.69
N GLY A 55 10.52 -16.85 13.36
CA GLY A 55 10.61 -18.04 14.19
C GLY A 55 9.26 -18.71 14.46
N ARG A 56 9.12 -19.33 15.64
CA ARG A 56 7.92 -20.09 16.03
C ARG A 56 6.65 -19.23 16.15
N ARG A 57 6.76 -17.90 16.11
CA ARG A 57 5.65 -16.94 16.25
C ARG A 57 5.47 -16.09 14.99
N ILE A 58 6.06 -16.49 13.87
CA ILE A 58 5.77 -15.87 12.56
C ILE A 58 4.26 -15.88 12.31
N CYS A 59 3.75 -14.81 11.71
CA CYS A 59 2.32 -14.61 11.50
C CYS A 59 1.68 -15.86 10.86
N PRO A 60 0.74 -16.54 11.56
CA PRO A 60 0.08 -17.71 11.00
C PRO A 60 -0.82 -17.33 9.80
N GLY A 61 -1.27 -16.08 9.75
CA GLY A 61 -2.11 -15.55 8.67
C GLY A 61 -1.36 -15.04 7.44
N ARG A 62 -0.02 -15.15 7.36
CA ARG A 62 0.77 -14.57 6.26
C ARG A 62 0.32 -15.01 4.87
N TYR A 63 0.02 -16.29 4.68
CA TYR A 63 -0.40 -16.82 3.37
C TYR A 63 -1.76 -16.27 2.95
N LEU A 64 -2.70 -16.16 3.91
CA LEU A 64 -3.99 -15.54 3.65
C LEU A 64 -3.81 -14.05 3.37
N GLY A 65 -3.01 -13.35 4.18
CA GLY A 65 -2.74 -11.92 4.02
C GLY A 65 -2.13 -11.58 2.66
N GLU A 66 -1.12 -12.32 2.22
CA GLU A 66 -0.50 -12.17 0.90
C GLU A 66 -1.51 -12.41 -0.23
N ALA A 67 -2.23 -13.54 -0.20
CA ALA A 67 -3.19 -13.88 -1.24
C ALA A 67 -4.36 -12.89 -1.31
N SER A 68 -4.89 -12.47 -0.16
CA SER A 68 -5.98 -11.50 -0.08
C SER A 68 -5.54 -10.11 -0.57
N LEU A 69 -4.36 -9.64 -0.16
CA LEU A 69 -3.85 -8.34 -0.60
C LEU A 69 -3.57 -8.33 -2.11
N TRP A 70 -2.93 -9.37 -2.62
CA TRP A 70 -2.66 -9.52 -4.06
C TRP A 70 -3.96 -9.51 -4.87
N SER A 71 -4.94 -10.32 -4.47
CA SER A 71 -6.22 -10.41 -5.17
C SER A 71 -6.97 -9.08 -5.13
N ALA A 72 -7.03 -8.43 -3.97
CA ALA A 72 -7.68 -7.13 -3.83
C ALA A 72 -7.03 -6.07 -4.73
N MET A 73 -5.69 -5.97 -4.72
CA MET A 73 -4.97 -4.99 -5.54
C MET A 73 -5.13 -5.26 -7.03
N ALA A 74 -5.03 -6.52 -7.47
CA ALA A 74 -5.22 -6.89 -8.87
C ALA A 74 -6.64 -6.52 -9.36
N CYS A 75 -7.67 -6.88 -8.60
CA CYS A 75 -9.06 -6.54 -8.95
C CYS A 75 -9.29 -5.03 -8.96
N LEU A 76 -8.83 -4.31 -7.92
CA LEU A 76 -9.00 -2.86 -7.83
C LEU A 76 -8.30 -2.14 -8.97
N LEU A 77 -7.06 -2.52 -9.29
CA LEU A 77 -6.29 -1.87 -10.36
C LEU A 77 -6.76 -2.26 -11.76
N ALA A 78 -7.38 -3.44 -11.95
CA ALA A 78 -7.98 -3.83 -13.22
C ALA A 78 -9.24 -3.00 -13.53
N VAL A 79 -10.04 -2.69 -12.50
CA VAL A 79 -11.36 -2.06 -12.65
C VAL A 79 -11.27 -0.54 -12.52
N PHE A 80 -10.44 -0.02 -11.61
CA PHE A 80 -10.43 1.38 -11.24
C PHE A 80 -9.13 2.11 -11.58
N LYS A 81 -9.28 3.42 -11.74
CA LYS A 81 -8.22 4.41 -11.77
C LYS A 81 -8.30 5.24 -10.49
N PHE A 82 -7.19 5.27 -9.76
CA PHE A 82 -7.00 6.08 -8.56
C PHE A 82 -6.27 7.36 -8.96
N SER A 83 -6.79 8.51 -8.56
CA SER A 83 -6.17 9.82 -8.80
C SER A 83 -6.42 10.78 -7.65
N LYS A 84 -5.65 11.86 -7.61
CA LYS A 84 -5.90 12.95 -6.66
C LYS A 84 -7.24 13.61 -6.98
N THR A 85 -7.95 14.04 -5.96
CA THR A 85 -9.13 14.89 -6.13
C THR A 85 -8.72 16.25 -6.70
N LYS A 86 -9.60 16.88 -7.45
CA LYS A 86 -9.40 18.22 -7.99
C LYS A 86 -10.22 19.24 -7.22
N ASP A 87 -9.70 20.46 -7.08
CA ASP A 87 -10.44 21.60 -6.55
C ASP A 87 -11.41 22.19 -7.59
N GLU A 88 -12.15 23.24 -7.21
CA GLU A 88 -13.09 23.96 -8.08
C GLU A 88 -12.40 24.58 -9.31
N THR A 89 -11.08 24.78 -9.26
CA THR A 89 -10.27 25.31 -10.36
C THR A 89 -9.64 24.22 -11.24
N GLY A 90 -9.89 22.94 -10.93
CA GLY A 90 -9.37 21.80 -11.66
C GLY A 90 -7.93 21.40 -11.30
N ARG A 91 -7.32 22.01 -10.27
CA ARG A 91 -5.97 21.68 -9.79
C ARG A 91 -6.01 20.48 -8.85
N GLU A 92 -4.98 19.64 -8.90
CA GLU A 92 -4.88 18.48 -8.00
C GLU A 92 -4.62 18.93 -6.57
N ASN A 93 -5.39 18.37 -5.63
CA ASN A 93 -5.16 18.59 -4.21
C ASN A 93 -3.86 17.91 -3.77
N GLU A 94 -3.01 18.63 -3.06
CA GLU A 94 -1.83 18.05 -2.42
C GLU A 94 -2.25 17.08 -1.31
N ILE A 95 -1.72 15.86 -1.34
CA ILE A 95 -2.00 14.85 -0.32
C ILE A 95 -0.83 14.88 0.66
N ASN A 96 -1.08 15.37 1.88
CA ASN A 96 -0.17 15.23 3.01
C ASN A 96 -0.66 14.10 3.93
N PRO A 97 -0.14 12.86 3.80
CA PRO A 97 -0.64 11.72 4.55
C PRO A 97 -0.39 11.90 6.05
N GLN A 98 -1.46 11.82 6.83
CA GLN A 98 -1.41 11.88 8.30
C GLN A 98 -1.57 10.48 8.87
N TRP A 99 -0.69 10.09 9.77
CA TRP A 99 -0.68 8.75 10.37
C TRP A 99 -1.15 8.80 11.81
N LYS A 100 -1.97 7.82 12.21
CA LYS A 100 -2.40 7.62 13.58
C LYS A 100 -1.81 6.33 14.13
N ALA A 101 -1.10 6.45 15.25
CA ALA A 101 -0.53 5.34 15.97
C ALA A 101 -1.59 4.55 16.76
N GLY A 102 -1.35 3.25 16.92
CA GLY A 102 -2.16 2.28 17.65
C GLY A 102 -1.46 0.92 17.66
N ILE A 103 -2.19 -0.19 17.82
CA ILE A 103 -1.64 -1.54 17.62
C ILE A 103 -1.05 -1.69 16.20
N THR A 104 -1.66 -1.01 15.23
CA THR A 104 -1.14 -0.84 13.87
C THR A 104 -1.03 0.64 13.55
N MET A 105 -0.12 1.00 12.65
CA MET A 105 -0.09 2.34 12.07
C MET A 105 -1.19 2.45 11.01
N ARG A 106 -2.05 3.45 11.12
CA ARG A 106 -3.17 3.65 10.20
C ARG A 106 -3.12 5.02 9.56
N LEU A 107 -3.34 5.06 8.26
CA LEU A 107 -3.49 6.30 7.53
C LEU A 107 -4.83 6.95 7.90
N GLN A 108 -4.83 8.25 8.18
CA GLN A 108 -6.06 9.02 8.36
C GLN A 108 -6.78 9.19 7.02
N PRO A 109 -8.12 9.36 7.02
CA PRO A 109 -8.86 9.64 5.79
C PRO A 109 -8.26 10.83 5.04
N PHE A 110 -8.04 10.66 3.74
CA PHE A 110 -7.54 11.68 2.84
C PHE A 110 -8.37 11.67 1.55
N PRO A 111 -8.51 12.81 0.86
CA PRO A 111 -9.32 12.89 -0.34
C PRO A 111 -8.65 12.10 -1.50
N CYS A 112 -9.41 11.19 -2.09
CA CYS A 112 -8.99 10.36 -3.22
C CYS A 112 -10.14 10.26 -4.22
N SER A 113 -9.83 10.34 -5.51
CA SER A 113 -10.80 10.10 -6.60
C SER A 113 -10.58 8.70 -7.16
N ILE A 114 -11.63 7.89 -7.13
CA ILE A 114 -11.64 6.52 -7.64
C ILE A 114 -12.69 6.47 -8.73
N THR A 115 -12.27 6.18 -9.95
CA THR A 115 -13.15 6.17 -11.13
C THR A 115 -12.99 4.86 -11.90
N PRO A 116 -14.03 4.30 -12.52
CA PRO A 116 -13.90 3.13 -13.38
C PRO A 116 -12.96 3.42 -14.56
N ARG A 117 -12.13 2.45 -14.97
CA ARG A 117 -11.23 2.60 -16.13
C ARG A 117 -11.96 2.68 -17.46
N ASN A 118 -13.04 1.92 -17.59
CA ASN A 118 -13.85 1.87 -18.79
C ASN A 118 -15.14 2.66 -18.55
N GLY A 119 -15.48 3.56 -19.47
CA GLY A 119 -16.69 4.40 -19.34
C GLY A 119 -18.01 3.63 -19.38
N GLU A 120 -17.99 2.37 -19.83
CA GLU A 120 -19.14 1.46 -19.83
C GLU A 120 -19.42 0.82 -18.46
N MET A 121 -18.50 0.95 -17.49
CA MET A 121 -18.76 0.51 -16.11
C MET A 121 -19.59 1.56 -15.38
N ASP A 122 -20.89 1.32 -15.31
CA ASP A 122 -21.81 2.05 -14.45
C ASP A 122 -21.94 1.40 -13.06
N ILE A 123 -22.73 2.03 -12.19
CA ILE A 123 -22.97 1.56 -10.82
C ILE A 123 -23.67 0.19 -10.82
N ALA A 124 -24.52 -0.10 -11.81
CA ALA A 124 -25.24 -1.36 -11.90
C ALA A 124 -24.30 -2.52 -12.26
N ALA A 125 -23.45 -2.33 -13.26
CA ALA A 125 -22.39 -3.27 -13.63
C ALA A 125 -21.43 -3.53 -12.46
N LEU A 126 -21.09 -2.50 -11.69
CA LEU A 126 -20.30 -2.62 -10.46
C LEU A 126 -21.00 -3.46 -9.38
N GLN A 127 -22.30 -3.21 -9.15
CA GLN A 127 -23.09 -3.96 -8.18
C GLN A 127 -23.24 -5.44 -8.56
N ASP A 128 -23.39 -5.73 -9.86
CA ASP A 128 -23.47 -7.10 -10.38
C ASP A 128 -22.13 -7.83 -10.22
N LEU A 129 -21.01 -7.17 -10.49
CA LEU A 129 -19.67 -7.74 -10.29
C LEU A 129 -19.39 -8.08 -8.82
N ILE A 130 -19.80 -7.21 -7.90
CA ILE A 130 -19.67 -7.43 -6.45
C ILE A 130 -20.56 -8.60 -6.00
N ARG A 131 -21.77 -8.74 -6.55
CA ARG A 131 -22.70 -9.82 -6.22
C ARG A 131 -22.22 -11.20 -6.64
N VAL A 132 -21.50 -11.32 -7.75
CA VAL A 132 -20.96 -12.61 -8.23
C VAL A 132 -19.73 -13.06 -7.42
N SER A 133 -19.13 -12.15 -6.65
CA SER A 133 -17.87 -12.38 -5.93
C SER A 133 -18.06 -12.82 -4.46
N VAL A 134 -19.30 -13.03 -3.99
CA VAL A 134 -19.69 -13.49 -2.65
C VAL A 134 -20.56 -14.73 -2.76
#